data_AF-A0AAW7A2Y0-F1
#
_entry.id   AF-A0AAW7A2Y0-F1
#
_cell.length_a   1.000
_cell.length_b   1.000
_cell.length_c   1.000
_cell.angle_alpha   90.00
_cell.angle_beta   90.00
_cell.angle_gamma   90.00
#
_symmetry.space_group_name_H-M   'P 1'
#
loop_
_entity.id
_entity.type
_entity.pdbx_description
1 polymer ?
#
loop_
_entity_poly.entity_id
_entity_poly.type
_entity_poly.pdbx_seq_one_letter_code
_entity_poly.pdbx_strand_id
1 'polypeptide(L)'
;MTNIGTKFLLAQRFTFDPNSNSLADQQNGNDVVRLGSNESRILLMLAERPNEVLTRNELHEFVWREQGFEVDDSSLTQAISTLRKMLKDSTKSPEFVKTVPKRGYQLICSVERLSPFSTDSNTDVEETASEHEAPAVELEASDTPPTEIVTDTTADIEPQVEPTKTQPKPASNTINWLPRVIIFLSLLLPVCVLLFTNPAESQFRQIGEYQSVPVMTPVNHPQINNWLPSIEQCIERYVKHHAEDSLPVEVIATGGQNNQLILNYIHDSNHSYENVTLRIFAGQNDPTDICK
;
A
#
# COMPACT_ATOMS: atom_id res chain seq x y z
N MET A 1 14.06 -18.76 -2.84
CA MET A 1 14.79 -18.63 -4.13
C MET A 1 14.85 -17.15 -4.47
N THR A 2 15.95 -16.64 -5.02
CA THR A 2 16.12 -15.21 -5.31
C THR A 2 15.43 -14.82 -6.62
N ASN A 3 14.17 -14.38 -6.54
CA ASN A 3 13.33 -14.00 -7.69
C ASN A 3 13.67 -12.60 -8.26
N ILE A 4 14.97 -12.25 -8.30
CA ILE A 4 15.47 -10.94 -8.74
C ILE A 4 15.05 -10.68 -10.19
N GLY A 5 14.47 -9.51 -10.45
CA GLY A 5 14.06 -9.08 -11.80
C GLY A 5 12.91 -9.88 -12.42
N THR A 6 12.30 -10.82 -11.68
CA THR A 6 11.15 -11.60 -12.16
C THR A 6 9.90 -10.72 -12.19
N LYS A 7 9.23 -10.68 -13.34
CA LYS A 7 7.88 -10.12 -13.48
C LYS A 7 6.88 -11.25 -13.74
N PHE A 8 5.60 -10.99 -13.50
CA PHE A 8 4.52 -11.95 -13.71
C PHE A 8 3.50 -11.35 -14.69
N LEU A 9 3.15 -12.10 -15.73
CA LEU A 9 2.05 -11.74 -16.63
C LEU A 9 0.80 -12.52 -16.20
N LEU A 10 -0.26 -11.78 -15.89
CA LEU A 10 -1.51 -12.31 -15.35
C LEU A 10 -2.61 -12.19 -16.42
N ALA A 11 -3.24 -13.32 -16.78
CA ALA A 11 -4.32 -13.40 -17.78
C ALA A 11 -4.00 -12.74 -19.15
N GLN A 12 -2.73 -12.73 -19.57
CA GLN A 12 -2.20 -11.97 -20.73
C GLN A 12 -2.68 -10.50 -20.78
N ARG A 13 -2.85 -9.89 -19.59
CA ARG A 13 -3.40 -8.53 -19.43
C ARG A 13 -2.57 -7.68 -18.48
N PHE A 14 -2.32 -8.16 -17.26
CA PHE A 14 -1.62 -7.37 -16.25
C PHE A 14 -0.18 -7.83 -16.12
N THR A 15 0.79 -6.93 -16.36
CA THR A 15 2.19 -7.16 -16.02
C THR A 15 2.46 -6.66 -14.61
N PHE A 16 2.68 -7.57 -13.67
CA PHE A 16 3.07 -7.29 -12.29
C PHE A 16 4.59 -7.35 -12.12
N ASP A 17 5.18 -6.32 -11.50
CA ASP A 17 6.57 -6.29 -11.08
C ASP A 17 6.67 -6.10 -9.54
N PRO A 18 7.08 -7.13 -8.79
CA PRO A 18 7.21 -7.07 -7.33
C PRO A 18 8.39 -6.21 -6.86
N ASN A 19 9.38 -5.93 -7.72
CA ASN A 19 10.57 -5.16 -7.35
C ASN A 19 10.27 -3.67 -7.32
N SER A 20 9.40 -3.21 -8.23
CA SER A 20 8.93 -1.83 -8.33
C SER A 20 7.59 -1.58 -7.64
N ASN A 21 6.86 -2.63 -7.20
CA ASN A 21 5.45 -2.58 -6.78
C ASN A 21 4.56 -1.94 -7.85
N SER A 22 4.65 -2.42 -9.10
CA SER A 22 3.87 -1.87 -10.23
C SER A 22 3.02 -2.93 -10.93
N LEU A 23 1.90 -2.49 -11.50
CA LEU A 23 0.93 -3.29 -12.22
C LEU A 23 0.52 -2.53 -13.49
N ALA A 24 0.92 -3.02 -14.66
CA ALA A 24 0.60 -2.40 -15.95
C ALA A 24 -0.55 -3.14 -16.67
N ASP A 25 -1.61 -2.43 -17.07
CA ASP A 25 -2.78 -2.99 -17.78
C ASP A 25 -2.60 -2.87 -19.30
N GLN A 26 -2.11 -3.94 -19.94
CA GLN A 26 -1.81 -3.97 -21.37
C GLN A 26 -3.04 -3.67 -22.25
N GLN A 27 -4.25 -4.02 -21.77
CA GLN A 27 -5.51 -3.74 -22.49
C GLN A 27 -5.96 -2.27 -22.36
N ASN A 28 -5.36 -1.49 -21.46
CA ASN A 28 -5.71 -0.08 -21.19
C ASN A 28 -4.53 0.85 -21.48
N GLY A 29 -3.93 0.72 -22.67
CA GLY A 29 -2.81 1.56 -23.11
C GLY A 29 -1.51 1.35 -22.34
N ASN A 30 -1.36 0.21 -21.65
CA ASN A 30 -0.24 -0.10 -20.75
C ASN A 30 -0.10 0.90 -19.57
N ASP A 31 -1.22 1.44 -19.10
CA ASP A 31 -1.31 2.30 -17.90
C ASP A 31 -0.76 1.57 -16.66
N VAL A 32 0.08 2.25 -15.88
CA VAL A 32 0.92 1.66 -14.82
C VAL A 32 0.46 2.14 -13.43
N VAL A 33 -0.27 1.28 -12.73
CA VAL A 33 -0.73 1.52 -11.36
C VAL A 33 0.33 1.08 -10.36
N ARG A 34 0.64 1.94 -9.39
CA ARG A 34 1.52 1.60 -8.26
C ARG A 34 0.73 0.87 -7.17
N LEU A 35 1.16 -0.34 -6.83
CA LEU A 35 0.61 -1.12 -5.72
C LEU A 35 1.15 -0.61 -4.38
N GLY A 36 0.35 -0.76 -3.31
CA GLY A 36 0.85 -0.67 -1.95
C GLY A 36 1.78 -1.85 -1.62
N SER A 37 2.66 -1.68 -0.63
CA SER A 37 3.64 -2.72 -0.27
C SER A 37 3.00 -4.02 0.24
N ASN A 38 1.78 -3.95 0.78
CA ASN A 38 1.09 -5.13 1.31
C ASN A 38 0.33 -5.84 0.17
N GLU A 39 -0.35 -5.08 -0.69
CA GLU A 39 -0.96 -5.55 -1.94
C GLU A 39 0.06 -6.23 -2.86
N SER A 40 1.27 -5.66 -3.00
CA SER A 40 2.37 -6.24 -3.76
C SER A 40 2.87 -7.57 -3.17
N ARG A 41 3.12 -7.65 -1.84
CA ARG A 41 3.51 -8.90 -1.17
C ARG A 41 2.43 -9.99 -1.27
N ILE A 42 1.16 -9.62 -1.15
CA ILE A 42 0.01 -10.53 -1.34
C ILE A 42 0.00 -11.07 -2.78
N LEU A 43 0.11 -10.18 -3.78
CA LEU A 43 0.11 -10.58 -5.19
C LEU A 43 1.33 -11.45 -5.55
N LEU A 44 2.50 -11.17 -4.96
CA LEU A 44 3.70 -11.98 -5.13
C LEU A 44 3.50 -13.44 -4.67
N MET A 45 3.11 -13.68 -3.42
CA MET A 45 2.84 -15.06 -2.96
C MET A 45 1.77 -15.76 -3.79
N LEU A 46 0.72 -15.03 -4.16
CA LEU A 46 -0.38 -15.53 -5.00
C LEU A 46 0.09 -15.91 -6.42
N ALA A 47 1.04 -15.17 -6.99
CA ALA A 47 1.63 -15.43 -8.30
C ALA A 47 2.76 -16.47 -8.27
N GLU A 48 3.41 -16.68 -7.12
CA GLU A 48 4.36 -17.77 -6.89
C GLU A 48 3.66 -19.12 -6.68
N ARG A 49 2.43 -19.11 -6.15
CA ARG A 49 1.58 -20.31 -5.95
C ARG A 49 0.21 -20.17 -6.64
N PRO A 50 0.16 -20.04 -7.98
CA PRO A 50 -1.08 -19.87 -8.72
C PRO A 50 -1.97 -21.11 -8.60
N ASN A 51 -3.28 -20.90 -8.53
CA ASN A 51 -4.31 -21.90 -8.24
C ASN A 51 -4.20 -22.62 -6.88
N GLU A 52 -3.25 -22.25 -6.00
CA GLU A 52 -3.22 -22.73 -4.61
C GLU A 52 -4.08 -21.86 -3.69
N VAL A 53 -4.62 -22.44 -2.62
CA VAL A 53 -5.42 -21.72 -1.62
C VAL A 53 -4.54 -21.31 -0.45
N LEU A 54 -3.97 -20.12 -0.53
CA LEU A 54 -3.16 -19.53 0.54
C LEU A 54 -4.04 -19.22 1.75
N THR A 55 -3.65 -19.70 2.92
CA THR A 55 -4.42 -19.50 4.14
C THR A 55 -4.27 -18.07 4.67
N ARG A 56 -5.27 -17.59 5.43
CA ARG A 56 -5.20 -16.27 6.06
C ARG A 56 -3.95 -16.13 6.94
N ASN A 57 -3.54 -17.21 7.61
CA ASN A 57 -2.37 -17.20 8.48
C ASN A 57 -1.04 -17.03 7.71
N GLU A 58 -0.85 -17.75 6.59
CA GLU A 58 0.32 -17.55 5.72
C GLU A 58 0.39 -16.11 5.18
N LEU A 59 -0.76 -15.56 4.78
CA LEU A 59 -0.86 -14.20 4.28
C LEU A 59 -0.54 -13.17 5.37
N HIS A 60 -1.01 -13.37 6.60
CA HIS A 60 -0.65 -12.53 7.75
C HIS A 60 0.85 -12.62 8.09
N GLU A 61 1.44 -13.81 8.01
CA GLU A 61 2.85 -14.05 8.36
C GLU A 61 3.80 -13.26 7.44
N PHE A 62 3.78 -13.54 6.14
CA PHE A 62 4.72 -12.96 5.18
C PHE A 62 4.52 -11.46 4.95
N VAL A 63 3.26 -11.00 4.96
CA VAL A 63 2.91 -9.62 4.59
C VAL A 63 3.06 -8.66 5.76
N TRP A 64 2.88 -9.14 7.00
CA TRP A 64 2.95 -8.30 8.21
C TRP A 64 3.95 -8.81 9.27
N ARG A 65 3.90 -10.07 9.72
CA ARG A 65 4.75 -10.53 10.85
C ARG A 65 6.24 -10.58 10.51
N GLU A 66 6.60 -11.13 9.34
CA GLU A 66 7.96 -11.08 8.80
C GLU A 66 8.45 -9.64 8.55
N GLN A 67 7.55 -8.67 8.56
CA GLN A 67 7.82 -7.24 8.41
C GLN A 67 7.83 -6.49 9.75
N GLY A 68 7.63 -7.19 10.88
CA GLY A 68 7.63 -6.63 12.24
C GLY A 68 6.28 -6.09 12.74
N PHE A 69 5.16 -6.40 12.07
CA PHE A 69 3.83 -5.91 12.43
C PHE A 69 2.87 -7.06 12.77
N GLU A 70 2.09 -6.92 13.83
CA GLU A 70 0.89 -7.72 14.07
C GLU A 70 -0.34 -6.89 13.66
N VAL A 71 -1.26 -7.48 12.89
CA VAL A 71 -2.48 -6.83 12.44
C VAL A 71 -3.69 -7.77 12.54
N ASP A 72 -4.88 -7.19 12.45
CA ASP A 72 -6.13 -7.93 12.48
C ASP A 72 -6.57 -8.41 11.09
N ASP A 73 -7.63 -9.22 11.06
CA ASP A 73 -8.13 -9.81 9.82
C ASP A 73 -8.88 -8.83 8.90
N SER A 74 -9.28 -7.66 9.40
CA SER A 74 -9.80 -6.58 8.55
C SER A 74 -8.69 -5.95 7.70
N SER A 75 -7.46 -5.86 8.21
CA SER A 75 -6.29 -5.34 7.47
C SER A 75 -5.97 -6.19 6.23
N LEU A 76 -5.98 -7.52 6.36
CA LEU A 76 -5.88 -8.45 5.22
C LEU A 76 -7.06 -8.30 4.24
N THR A 77 -8.28 -8.18 4.77
CA THR A 77 -9.49 -8.03 3.96
C THR A 77 -9.51 -6.70 3.18
N GLN A 78 -8.98 -5.63 3.76
CA GLN A 78 -8.80 -4.32 3.11
C GLN A 78 -7.75 -4.39 2.01
N ALA A 79 -6.56 -4.94 2.27
CA ALA A 79 -5.50 -5.08 1.27
C ALA A 79 -5.96 -5.92 0.05
N ILE A 80 -6.64 -7.05 0.28
CA ILE A 80 -7.27 -7.83 -0.81
C ILE A 80 -8.31 -7.00 -1.59
N SER A 81 -9.08 -6.14 -0.90
CA SER A 81 -10.07 -5.27 -1.54
C SER A 81 -9.44 -4.12 -2.36
N THR A 82 -8.28 -3.61 -1.94
CA THR A 82 -7.47 -2.67 -2.72
C THR A 82 -6.88 -3.37 -3.95
N LEU A 83 -6.27 -4.55 -3.76
CA LEU A 83 -5.67 -5.35 -4.82
C LEU A 83 -6.68 -5.71 -5.93
N ARG A 84 -7.90 -6.12 -5.56
CA ARG A 84 -8.97 -6.37 -6.56
C ARG A 84 -9.32 -5.12 -7.36
N LYS A 85 -9.43 -3.94 -6.73
CA LYS A 85 -9.70 -2.68 -7.46
C LYS A 85 -8.58 -2.35 -8.46
N MET A 86 -7.33 -2.59 -8.09
CA MET A 86 -6.17 -2.37 -8.97
C MET A 86 -6.13 -3.35 -10.15
N LEU A 87 -6.51 -4.62 -9.92
CA LEU A 87 -6.72 -5.64 -10.95
C LEU A 87 -8.05 -5.50 -11.72
N LYS A 88 -8.88 -4.49 -11.40
CA LYS A 88 -10.24 -4.29 -11.95
C LYS A 88 -11.14 -5.54 -11.79
N ASP A 89 -10.87 -6.36 -10.75
CA ASP A 89 -11.46 -7.68 -10.47
C ASP A 89 -12.78 -7.60 -9.66
N SER A 90 -13.74 -8.46 -9.97
CA SER A 90 -15.11 -8.43 -9.42
C SER A 90 -15.29 -9.37 -8.23
N THR A 91 -15.71 -8.86 -7.08
CA THR A 91 -16.00 -9.70 -5.89
C THR A 91 -17.16 -10.68 -6.09
N LYS A 92 -18.05 -10.44 -7.07
CA LYS A 92 -19.18 -11.32 -7.40
C LYS A 92 -18.81 -12.39 -8.45
N SER A 93 -17.86 -12.07 -9.31
CA SER A 93 -17.43 -12.86 -10.47
C SER A 93 -15.91 -12.73 -10.62
N PRO A 94 -15.13 -13.30 -9.67
CA PRO A 94 -13.69 -13.10 -9.65
C PRO A 94 -13.04 -13.78 -10.84
N GLU A 95 -12.17 -13.04 -11.52
CA GLU A 95 -11.32 -13.51 -12.63
C GLU A 95 -9.87 -13.67 -12.16
N PHE A 96 -9.45 -12.86 -11.17
CA PHE A 96 -8.09 -12.86 -10.64
C PHE A 96 -8.03 -13.46 -9.23
N VAL A 97 -8.60 -12.79 -8.22
CA VAL A 97 -8.43 -13.18 -6.82
C VAL A 97 -9.74 -13.75 -6.28
N LYS A 98 -9.78 -15.06 -6.04
CA LYS A 98 -10.92 -15.77 -5.48
C LYS A 98 -10.82 -15.85 -3.95
N THR A 99 -11.90 -15.50 -3.25
CA THR A 99 -12.02 -15.78 -1.81
C THR A 99 -12.43 -17.24 -1.61
N VAL A 100 -11.74 -17.97 -0.74
CA VAL A 100 -12.13 -19.32 -0.32
C VAL A 100 -12.62 -19.26 1.13
N PRO A 101 -13.95 -19.33 1.39
CA PRO A 101 -14.52 -19.11 2.70
C PRO A 101 -13.88 -19.95 3.81
N LYS A 102 -13.61 -19.32 4.96
CA LYS A 102 -12.95 -19.90 6.15
C LYS A 102 -11.53 -20.46 5.91
N ARG A 103 -10.95 -20.32 4.71
CA ARG A 103 -9.58 -20.77 4.40
C ARG A 103 -8.64 -19.60 4.09
N GLY A 104 -8.98 -18.77 3.11
CA GLY A 104 -8.12 -17.69 2.63
C GLY A 104 -8.41 -17.27 1.20
N TYR A 105 -7.38 -17.16 0.37
CA TYR A 105 -7.48 -16.61 -0.99
C TYR A 105 -6.69 -17.45 -2.00
N GLN A 106 -7.09 -17.38 -3.27
CA GLN A 106 -6.54 -18.15 -4.38
C GLN A 106 -6.45 -17.26 -5.61
N LEU A 107 -5.32 -17.30 -6.31
CA LEU A 107 -5.19 -16.67 -7.63
C LEU A 107 -5.66 -17.69 -8.69
N ILE A 108 -6.63 -17.32 -9.52
CA ILE A 108 -7.33 -18.24 -10.43
C ILE A 108 -7.13 -17.92 -11.92
N CYS A 109 -6.42 -16.84 -12.23
CA CYS A 109 -6.00 -16.54 -13.60
C CYS A 109 -4.77 -17.38 -14.03
N SER A 110 -4.46 -17.37 -15.31
CA SER A 110 -3.14 -17.82 -15.80
C SER A 110 -2.05 -16.87 -15.29
N VAL A 111 -0.89 -17.44 -14.95
CA VAL A 111 0.30 -16.73 -14.49
C VAL A 111 1.51 -17.23 -15.27
N GLU A 112 2.13 -16.34 -16.04
CA GLU A 112 3.35 -16.59 -16.78
C GLU A 112 4.52 -15.83 -16.12
N ARG A 113 5.69 -16.48 -15.99
CA ARG A 113 6.86 -15.92 -15.30
C ARG A 113 7.82 -15.31 -16.32
N LEU A 114 7.82 -13.98 -16.42
CA LEU A 114 8.75 -13.24 -17.27
C LEU A 114 10.11 -13.08 -16.56
N SER A 115 11.08 -13.90 -16.95
CA SER A 115 12.49 -13.77 -16.54
C SER A 115 13.27 -12.90 -17.54
N PRO A 116 14.19 -12.02 -17.09
CA PRO A 116 14.76 -10.99 -17.96
C PRO A 116 15.79 -11.48 -19.01
N PHE A 117 16.26 -12.74 -18.97
CA PHE A 117 17.25 -13.25 -19.91
C PHE A 117 17.10 -14.74 -20.24
N SER A 118 16.64 -15.05 -21.46
CA SER A 118 17.16 -16.15 -22.30
C SER A 118 16.46 -16.20 -23.68
N THR A 119 16.37 -15.07 -24.39
CA THR A 119 15.88 -15.04 -25.78
C THR A 119 17.01 -15.35 -26.75
N ASP A 120 17.26 -16.63 -27.01
CA ASP A 120 18.16 -17.06 -28.09
C ASP A 120 17.70 -18.41 -28.68
N SER A 121 16.54 -18.37 -29.36
CA SER A 121 16.08 -19.40 -30.32
C SER A 121 14.85 -18.90 -31.09
N ASN A 122 15.06 -18.37 -32.30
CA ASN A 122 14.02 -18.37 -33.34
C ASN A 122 13.82 -19.82 -33.83
N THR A 123 12.57 -20.24 -34.06
CA THR A 123 12.10 -20.81 -35.35
C THR A 123 10.57 -20.92 -35.30
N ASP A 124 9.93 -20.01 -36.02
CA ASP A 124 8.78 -20.16 -36.95
C ASP A 124 7.63 -21.18 -36.72
N VAL A 125 6.52 -20.86 -37.43
CA VAL A 125 5.27 -21.63 -37.66
C VAL A 125 4.37 -21.95 -36.43
N GLU A 126 3.03 -21.97 -36.55
CA GLU A 126 2.19 -21.85 -37.76
C GLU A 126 0.94 -20.96 -37.56
N GLU A 127 0.50 -20.39 -38.67
CA GLU A 127 -0.72 -19.59 -38.85
C GLU A 127 -1.97 -20.49 -38.90
N THR A 128 -3.01 -20.19 -38.10
CA THR A 128 -4.40 -20.53 -38.49
C THR A 128 -5.41 -19.61 -37.79
N ALA A 129 -6.30 -18.99 -38.57
CA ALA A 129 -7.47 -18.27 -38.06
C ALA A 129 -8.73 -19.15 -38.16
N SER A 130 -9.73 -18.87 -37.32
CA SER A 130 -11.11 -19.25 -37.60
C SER A 130 -12.08 -18.32 -36.88
N GLU A 131 -12.96 -17.68 -37.65
CA GLU A 131 -14.09 -16.90 -37.15
C GLU A 131 -15.27 -17.82 -36.80
N HIS A 132 -16.13 -17.38 -35.87
CA HIS A 132 -17.60 -17.57 -35.82
C HIS A 132 -18.06 -16.72 -34.61
N GLU A 133 -18.56 -15.50 -34.80
CA GLU A 133 -19.86 -15.13 -35.38
C GLU A 133 -21.06 -15.47 -34.46
N ALA A 134 -21.88 -14.46 -34.16
CA ALA A 134 -23.07 -14.55 -33.32
C ALA A 134 -24.34 -14.68 -34.19
N PRO A 135 -25.50 -14.90 -33.55
CA PRO A 135 -26.56 -13.92 -33.81
C PRO A 135 -27.34 -13.51 -32.56
N ALA A 136 -28.14 -12.45 -32.68
CA ALA A 136 -28.99 -11.89 -31.63
C ALA A 136 -30.49 -11.94 -32.00
N VAL A 137 -31.34 -12.01 -30.98
CA VAL A 137 -32.79 -11.70 -30.95
C VAL A 137 -33.04 -11.26 -29.48
N GLU A 138 -33.46 -10.05 -29.08
CA GLU A 138 -34.46 -9.06 -29.53
C GLU A 138 -35.90 -9.35 -29.03
N LEU A 139 -36.66 -8.28 -28.70
CA LEU A 139 -38.12 -8.23 -28.44
C LEU A 139 -38.66 -8.95 -27.16
N GLU A 140 -39.60 -8.43 -26.34
CA GLU A 140 -40.27 -7.11 -26.20
C GLU A 140 -40.49 -6.78 -24.69
N ALA A 141 -41.15 -5.66 -24.39
CA ALA A 141 -41.66 -5.30 -23.05
C ALA A 141 -43.20 -5.41 -22.99
N SER A 142 -43.78 -5.54 -21.78
CA SER A 142 -45.08 -4.90 -21.50
C SER A 142 -45.38 -4.71 -20.01
N ASP A 143 -46.14 -3.64 -19.78
CA ASP A 143 -47.10 -3.33 -18.73
C ASP A 143 -46.84 -3.43 -17.21
N THR A 144 -47.38 -2.38 -16.58
CA THR A 144 -47.70 -2.24 -15.15
C THR A 144 -49.23 -2.31 -14.98
N PRO A 145 -49.84 -1.66 -13.98
CA PRO A 145 -50.33 -2.27 -12.75
C PRO A 145 -51.84 -2.61 -12.78
N PRO A 146 -52.39 -3.18 -11.69
CA PRO A 146 -53.18 -2.33 -10.77
C PRO A 146 -53.04 -2.70 -9.26
N THR A 147 -53.68 -2.06 -8.26
CA THR A 147 -54.03 -0.64 -7.91
C THR A 147 -54.89 -0.67 -6.61
N GLU A 148 -54.95 0.42 -5.82
CA GLU A 148 -55.97 0.68 -4.75
C GLU A 148 -55.93 -0.21 -3.46
N ILE A 149 -56.48 0.12 -2.26
CA ILE A 149 -57.33 1.25 -1.77
C ILE A 149 -57.24 1.46 -0.22
N VAL A 150 -57.53 2.67 0.32
CA VAL A 150 -58.03 3.03 1.69
C VAL A 150 -57.18 2.62 2.94
N THR A 151 -56.75 3.49 3.87
CA THR A 151 -57.44 4.35 4.89
C THR A 151 -58.28 3.55 5.92
N ASP A 152 -58.57 3.99 7.16
CA ASP A 152 -58.55 5.32 7.79
C ASP A 152 -58.32 5.28 9.33
N THR A 153 -58.56 6.41 10.00
CA THR A 153 -58.23 6.85 11.36
C THR A 153 -59.31 6.58 12.41
N THR A 154 -58.93 6.35 13.68
CA THR A 154 -59.57 6.78 14.97
C THR A 154 -58.72 6.22 16.12
N ALA A 155 -58.39 6.91 17.24
CA ALA A 155 -59.21 7.57 18.28
C ALA A 155 -60.05 6.56 19.11
N ASP A 156 -60.26 6.70 20.44
CA ASP A 156 -60.14 7.86 21.33
C ASP A 156 -60.09 7.43 22.84
N ILE A 157 -60.12 8.41 23.78
CA ILE A 157 -60.58 8.37 25.20
C ILE A 157 -59.53 8.15 26.33
N GLU A 158 -59.59 9.05 27.34
CA GLU A 158 -58.79 9.11 28.59
C GLU A 158 -59.63 8.47 29.79
N PRO A 159 -60.03 9.08 30.94
CA PRO A 159 -59.63 10.30 31.66
C PRO A 159 -59.35 10.18 33.20
N GLN A 160 -58.92 11.30 33.81
CA GLN A 160 -58.91 11.65 35.27
C GLN A 160 -57.66 11.24 36.10
N VAL A 161 -57.23 11.96 37.15
CA VAL A 161 -57.92 13.00 37.98
C VAL A 161 -57.03 14.23 38.30
N GLU A 162 -57.66 15.40 38.48
CA GLU A 162 -57.14 16.66 39.08
C GLU A 162 -56.99 16.57 40.63
N PRO A 163 -56.63 17.63 41.42
CA PRO A 163 -56.13 18.98 41.10
C PRO A 163 -54.91 19.47 41.93
N THR A 164 -54.35 20.65 41.59
CA THR A 164 -54.12 21.80 42.52
C THR A 164 -53.41 22.97 41.83
N LYS A 165 -53.90 24.20 42.01
CA LYS A 165 -53.32 25.44 41.45
C LYS A 165 -52.23 26.03 42.36
N THR A 166 -51.15 26.59 41.79
CA THR A 166 -50.43 27.75 42.36
C THR A 166 -49.69 28.54 41.26
N GLN A 167 -50.00 29.84 41.20
CA GLN A 167 -49.38 31.00 40.52
C GLN A 167 -48.28 30.89 39.43
N PRO A 168 -48.27 31.81 38.43
CA PRO A 168 -47.22 31.90 37.42
C PRO A 168 -45.91 32.52 37.94
N LYS A 169 -44.78 32.14 37.34
CA LYS A 169 -43.49 32.85 37.40
C LYS A 169 -43.01 33.20 35.98
N PRO A 170 -42.23 34.28 35.81
CA PRO A 170 -41.88 34.81 34.49
C PRO A 170 -40.89 33.92 33.74
N ALA A 171 -40.90 34.02 32.40
CA ALA A 171 -39.99 33.30 31.54
C ALA A 171 -38.52 33.65 31.85
N SER A 172 -37.73 32.64 32.18
CA SER A 172 -36.28 32.79 32.35
C SER A 172 -35.60 32.85 30.98
N ASN A 173 -35.07 34.02 30.62
CA ASN A 173 -34.23 34.16 29.43
C ASN A 173 -32.93 33.35 29.60
N THR A 174 -32.92 32.10 29.14
CA THR A 174 -31.70 31.30 29.03
C THR A 174 -30.80 31.94 27.98
N ILE A 175 -29.65 32.46 28.41
CA ILE A 175 -28.70 33.11 27.52
C ILE A 175 -28.08 32.03 26.62
N ASN A 176 -28.30 32.13 25.30
CA ASN A 176 -27.77 31.19 24.31
C ASN A 176 -26.28 31.45 24.00
N TRP A 177 -25.44 31.54 25.03
CA TRP A 177 -23.98 31.75 24.89
C TRP A 177 -23.24 30.47 24.53
N LEU A 178 -23.72 29.31 25.01
CA LEU A 178 -23.10 27.99 24.80
C LEU A 178 -22.80 27.66 23.32
N PRO A 179 -23.73 27.79 22.34
CA PRO A 179 -23.40 27.54 20.94
C PRO A 179 -22.36 28.51 20.36
N ARG A 180 -22.29 29.76 20.87
CA ARG A 180 -21.26 30.72 20.44
C ARG A 180 -19.87 30.35 20.97
N VAL A 181 -19.79 29.83 22.19
CA VAL A 181 -18.54 29.27 22.74
C VAL A 181 -18.12 28.01 21.98
N ILE A 182 -19.05 27.12 21.63
CA ILE A 182 -18.74 25.93 20.82
C ILE A 182 -18.20 26.33 19.44
N ILE A 183 -18.83 27.29 18.75
CA ILE A 183 -18.33 27.79 17.45
C ILE A 183 -16.95 28.45 17.60
N PHE A 184 -16.77 29.30 18.63
CA PHE A 184 -15.48 29.97 18.85
C PHE A 184 -14.37 28.96 19.18
N LEU A 185 -14.63 27.97 20.05
CA LEU A 185 -13.70 26.90 20.36
C LEU A 185 -13.38 26.03 19.13
N SER A 186 -14.39 25.71 18.31
CA SER A 186 -14.24 24.93 17.08
C SER A 186 -13.42 25.65 16.00
N LEU A 187 -13.37 26.98 16.01
CA LEU A 187 -12.58 27.79 15.08
C LEU A 187 -11.19 28.12 15.65
N LEU A 188 -11.10 28.34 16.96
CA LEU A 188 -9.86 28.60 17.68
C LEU A 188 -8.97 27.35 17.76
N LEU A 189 -9.52 26.16 17.99
CA LEU A 189 -8.73 24.94 18.22
C LEU A 189 -7.85 24.57 17.01
N PRO A 190 -8.33 24.56 15.74
CA PRO A 190 -7.47 24.34 14.58
C PRO A 190 -6.36 25.41 14.43
N VAL A 191 -6.68 26.67 14.72
CA VAL A 191 -5.70 27.77 14.68
C VAL A 191 -4.65 27.60 15.79
N CYS A 192 -5.04 27.20 17.00
CA CYS A 192 -4.10 26.86 18.07
C CYS A 192 -3.22 25.66 17.72
N VAL A 193 -3.76 24.61 17.08
CA VAL A 193 -2.94 23.50 16.58
C VAL A 193 -1.90 24.03 15.58
N LEU A 194 -2.31 24.77 14.56
CA LEU A 194 -1.40 25.34 13.55
C LEU A 194 -0.35 26.32 14.12
N LEU A 195 -0.61 26.97 15.26
CA LEU A 195 0.32 27.91 15.89
C LEU A 195 1.18 27.31 17.01
N PHE A 196 0.81 26.15 17.58
CA PHE A 196 1.51 25.54 18.71
C PHE A 196 2.05 24.13 18.44
N THR A 197 1.69 23.47 17.33
CA THR A 197 2.40 22.25 16.88
C THR A 197 3.51 22.62 15.91
N ASN A 198 4.76 22.63 16.41
CA ASN A 198 5.92 22.51 15.53
C ASN A 198 5.90 21.13 14.86
N PRO A 199 6.32 21.00 13.59
CA PRO A 199 6.51 19.69 12.97
C PRO A 199 7.57 18.89 13.76
N ALA A 200 7.41 17.57 13.82
CA ALA A 200 8.41 16.70 14.43
C ALA A 200 9.64 16.62 13.52
N GLU A 201 10.73 17.28 13.92
CA GLU A 201 12.01 17.21 13.21
C GLU A 201 12.55 15.78 13.23
N SER A 202 13.04 15.31 12.08
CA SER A 202 13.68 14.01 11.94
C SER A 202 15.06 14.03 12.60
N GLN A 203 15.11 13.73 13.89
CA GLN A 203 16.38 13.64 14.61
C GLN A 203 17.16 12.39 14.20
N PHE A 204 18.43 12.60 13.83
CA PHE A 204 19.39 11.54 13.51
C PHE A 204 20.47 11.44 14.59
N ARG A 205 21.02 10.24 14.76
CA ARG A 205 22.20 9.95 15.58
C ARG A 205 23.32 9.42 14.68
N GLN A 206 24.56 9.85 14.92
CA GLN A 206 25.72 9.28 14.26
C GLN A 206 26.00 7.87 14.81
N ILE A 207 26.39 6.93 13.94
CA ILE A 207 26.76 5.55 14.30
C ILE A 207 28.19 5.17 13.88
N GLY A 208 28.84 6.01 13.08
CA GLY A 208 30.21 5.83 12.63
C GLY A 208 30.66 7.02 11.77
N GLU A 209 31.92 6.97 11.36
CA GLU A 209 32.53 7.90 10.42
C GLU A 209 33.61 7.13 9.64
N TYR A 210 33.55 7.18 8.32
CA TYR A 210 34.45 6.42 7.45
C TYR A 210 34.92 7.31 6.32
N GLN A 211 36.24 7.44 6.13
CA GLN A 211 36.85 8.38 5.17
C GLN A 211 36.31 9.83 5.32
N SER A 212 36.14 10.28 6.57
CA SER A 212 35.51 11.55 6.97
C SER A 212 34.04 11.75 6.57
N VAL A 213 33.35 10.70 6.11
CA VAL A 213 31.91 10.71 5.83
C VAL A 213 31.15 10.20 7.08
N PRO A 214 30.33 11.04 7.75
CA PRO A 214 29.55 10.62 8.91
C PRO A 214 28.37 9.74 8.49
N VAL A 215 28.16 8.66 9.24
CA VAL A 215 27.03 7.74 9.03
C VAL A 215 25.95 7.99 10.06
N MET A 216 24.75 8.31 9.56
CA MET A 216 23.61 8.77 10.34
C MET A 216 22.45 7.77 10.28
N THR A 217 21.68 7.65 11.36
CA THR A 217 20.44 6.85 11.41
C THR A 217 19.41 7.57 12.28
N PRO A 218 18.09 7.43 12.04
CA PRO A 218 17.08 8.06 12.91
C PRO A 218 17.25 7.67 14.39
N VAL A 219 17.02 8.59 15.33
CA VAL A 219 17.25 8.37 16.78
C VAL A 219 16.50 7.15 17.32
N ASN A 220 15.29 6.88 16.83
CA ASN A 220 14.46 5.73 17.23
C ASN A 220 14.68 4.45 16.39
N HIS A 221 15.68 4.44 15.50
CA HIS A 221 15.96 3.29 14.65
C HIS A 221 16.56 2.11 15.45
N PRO A 222 16.23 0.84 15.13
CA PRO A 222 16.91 -0.34 15.66
C PRO A 222 18.44 -0.28 15.52
N GLN A 223 19.14 -1.13 16.28
CA GLN A 223 20.59 -1.29 16.12
C GLN A 223 20.89 -2.06 14.83
N ILE A 224 21.95 -1.65 14.13
CA ILE A 224 22.41 -2.23 12.86
C ILE A 224 23.90 -2.60 12.91
N ASN A 225 24.41 -2.89 14.10
CA ASN A 225 25.84 -3.11 14.37
C ASN A 225 26.44 -4.21 13.47
N ASN A 226 25.65 -5.26 13.16
CA ASN A 226 26.02 -6.36 12.28
C ASN A 226 26.31 -5.93 10.82
N TRP A 227 25.85 -4.74 10.42
CA TRP A 227 26.06 -4.19 9.08
C TRP A 227 27.24 -3.23 8.99
N LEU A 228 27.81 -2.77 10.11
CA LEU A 228 28.88 -1.75 10.11
C LEU A 228 30.05 -2.07 9.17
N PRO A 229 30.58 -3.32 9.08
CA PRO A 229 31.65 -3.64 8.12
C PRO A 229 31.23 -3.49 6.65
N SER A 230 29.96 -3.79 6.33
CA SER A 230 29.42 -3.63 4.99
C SER A 230 29.11 -2.17 4.66
N ILE A 231 28.81 -1.34 5.66
CA ILE A 231 28.64 0.11 5.52
C ILE A 231 29.99 0.75 5.23
N GLU A 232 31.00 0.44 6.06
CA GLU A 232 32.40 0.85 5.90
C GLU A 232 32.93 0.53 4.49
N GLN A 233 32.89 -0.74 4.09
CA GLN A 233 33.34 -1.17 2.76
C GLN A 233 32.58 -0.50 1.60
N CYS A 234 31.29 -0.18 1.79
CA CYS A 234 30.50 0.52 0.79
C CYS A 234 30.94 1.98 0.64
N ILE A 235 31.16 2.69 1.75
CA ILE A 235 31.58 4.10 1.78
C ILE A 235 33.01 4.24 1.26
N GLU A 236 33.96 3.41 1.70
CA GLU A 236 35.34 3.43 1.18
C GLU A 236 35.38 3.25 -0.35
N ARG A 237 34.52 2.38 -0.88
CA ARG A 237 34.42 2.15 -2.31
C ARG A 237 33.73 3.29 -3.04
N TYR A 238 32.69 3.87 -2.46
CA TYR A 238 31.99 5.02 -3.03
C TYR A 238 32.92 6.24 -3.15
N VAL A 239 33.56 6.62 -2.04
CA VAL A 239 34.58 7.70 -1.97
C VAL A 239 35.70 7.50 -2.99
N LYS A 240 36.11 6.24 -3.24
CA LYS A 240 37.15 5.91 -4.22
C LYS A 240 36.75 6.09 -5.71
N HIS A 241 35.46 6.20 -6.02
CA HIS A 241 34.97 6.40 -7.40
C HIS A 241 34.46 7.83 -7.67
N HIS A 242 34.34 8.67 -6.63
CA HIS A 242 33.89 10.06 -6.73
C HIS A 242 35.09 11.02 -6.57
N ALA A 243 34.92 12.30 -6.92
CA ALA A 243 36.00 13.28 -6.85
C ALA A 243 36.13 13.87 -5.44
N GLU A 244 37.30 14.42 -5.08
CA GLU A 244 37.52 15.02 -3.75
C GLU A 244 36.57 16.20 -3.46
N ASP A 245 36.08 16.88 -4.50
CA ASP A 245 35.08 17.94 -4.45
C ASP A 245 33.63 17.45 -4.55
N SER A 246 33.40 16.20 -4.97
CA SER A 246 32.07 15.53 -5.02
C SER A 246 31.92 14.39 -3.99
N LEU A 247 32.54 14.56 -2.82
CA LEU A 247 32.35 13.63 -1.70
C LEU A 247 31.03 13.88 -0.95
N PRO A 248 30.36 12.81 -0.47
CA PRO A 248 29.12 12.94 0.29
C PRO A 248 29.34 13.59 1.66
N VAL A 249 28.44 14.49 2.02
CA VAL A 249 28.43 15.22 3.31
C VAL A 249 27.94 14.32 4.45
N GLU A 250 26.99 13.42 4.19
CA GLU A 250 26.55 12.38 5.14
C GLU A 250 25.97 11.15 4.42
N VAL A 251 25.91 10.02 5.13
CA VAL A 251 25.23 8.80 4.66
C VAL A 251 24.15 8.35 5.63
N ILE A 252 22.89 8.39 5.20
CA ILE A 252 21.74 8.00 6.02
C ILE A 252 21.46 6.50 5.84
N ALA A 253 21.79 5.72 6.87
CA ALA A 253 21.57 4.29 6.96
C ALA A 253 20.19 3.94 7.58
N THR A 254 19.43 3.05 6.94
CA THR A 254 18.10 2.60 7.40
C THR A 254 17.80 1.14 7.07
N GLY A 255 16.93 0.50 7.84
CA GLY A 255 16.50 -0.89 7.68
C GLY A 255 17.35 -1.89 8.46
N GLY A 256 18.00 -2.82 7.76
CA GLY A 256 18.92 -3.80 8.33
C GLY A 256 18.28 -4.99 9.05
N GLN A 257 16.96 -4.99 9.26
CA GLN A 257 16.24 -6.07 9.95
C GLN A 257 15.88 -7.22 9.00
N ASN A 258 15.50 -6.91 7.76
CA ASN A 258 14.92 -7.87 6.80
C ASN A 258 15.96 -8.35 5.76
N ASN A 259 17.18 -8.68 6.20
CA ASN A 259 18.34 -8.99 5.35
C ASN A 259 18.67 -7.93 4.26
N GLN A 260 18.20 -6.69 4.42
CA GLN A 260 18.49 -5.56 3.54
C GLN A 260 18.73 -4.29 4.36
N LEU A 261 19.80 -3.55 4.08
CA LEU A 261 20.03 -2.18 4.54
C LEU A 261 20.02 -1.21 3.35
N ILE A 262 19.50 -0.01 3.58
CA ILE A 262 19.47 1.09 2.62
C ILE A 262 20.46 2.18 3.09
N LEU A 263 21.31 2.63 2.18
CA LEU A 263 22.24 3.75 2.38
C LEU A 263 21.87 4.87 1.41
N ASN A 264 21.55 6.06 1.94
CA ASN A 264 21.31 7.25 1.12
C ASN A 264 22.53 8.16 1.26
N TYR A 265 23.27 8.34 0.16
CA TYR A 265 24.41 9.23 0.09
C TYR A 265 23.90 10.64 -0.20
N ILE A 266 24.21 11.58 0.69
CA ILE A 266 23.76 12.96 0.63
C ILE A 266 24.97 13.86 0.39
N HIS A 267 24.99 14.54 -0.75
CA HIS A 267 26.01 15.51 -1.17
C HIS A 267 25.59 16.94 -0.81
N ASP A 268 26.55 17.86 -0.90
CA ASP A 268 26.24 19.29 -0.84
C ASP A 268 25.27 19.71 -1.96
N SER A 269 24.54 20.79 -1.70
CA SER A 269 23.72 21.53 -2.66
C SER A 269 24.28 21.60 -4.09
N ASN A 270 25.57 21.89 -4.27
CA ASN A 270 26.22 22.00 -5.58
C ASN A 270 26.40 20.65 -6.31
N HIS A 271 26.52 19.54 -5.57
CA HIS A 271 26.69 18.18 -6.09
C HIS A 271 25.48 17.26 -5.80
N SER A 272 24.33 17.86 -5.45
CA SER A 272 23.09 17.17 -5.08
C SER A 272 22.46 16.31 -6.19
N TYR A 273 23.01 16.34 -7.41
CA TYR A 273 22.67 15.43 -8.50
C TYR A 273 23.35 14.05 -8.38
N GLU A 274 24.37 13.90 -7.52
CA GLU A 274 25.05 12.63 -7.20
C GLU A 274 24.39 11.90 -6.02
N ASN A 275 23.32 12.47 -5.44
CA ASN A 275 22.52 11.87 -4.36
C ASN A 275 21.94 10.51 -4.78
N VAL A 276 22.36 9.44 -4.11
CA VAL A 276 22.04 8.06 -4.52
C VAL A 276 21.61 7.17 -3.35
N THR A 277 20.59 6.33 -3.59
CA THR A 277 20.07 5.34 -2.64
C THR A 277 20.57 3.93 -3.01
N LEU A 278 21.59 3.45 -2.31
CA LEU A 278 22.14 2.11 -2.47
C LEU A 278 21.44 1.10 -1.52
N ARG A 279 21.43 -0.18 -1.90
CA ARG A 279 20.72 -1.26 -1.18
C ARG A 279 21.61 -2.49 -1.03
N ILE A 280 22.17 -2.71 0.16
CA ILE A 280 23.02 -3.87 0.44
C ILE A 280 22.22 -5.01 1.08
N PHE A 281 22.57 -6.26 0.78
CA PHE A 281 21.83 -7.46 1.20
C PHE A 281 22.70 -8.44 2.00
N ALA A 282 22.15 -8.98 3.09
CA ALA A 282 22.85 -9.92 3.95
C ALA A 282 23.00 -11.28 3.26
N GLY A 283 24.21 -11.85 3.29
CA GLY A 283 24.56 -13.09 2.60
C GLY A 283 25.12 -12.90 1.18
N GLN A 284 25.16 -11.67 0.64
CA GLN A 284 26.14 -11.34 -0.39
C GLN A 284 27.48 -11.08 0.30
N ASN A 285 28.41 -12.03 0.18
CA ASN A 285 29.74 -11.97 0.79
C ASN A 285 30.66 -10.89 0.17
N ASP A 286 30.17 -10.17 -0.85
CA ASP A 286 30.91 -9.12 -1.55
C ASP A 286 29.99 -7.95 -1.93
N PRO A 287 29.94 -6.87 -1.12
CA PRO A 287 29.20 -5.64 -1.44
C PRO A 287 29.72 -4.87 -2.66
N THR A 288 30.87 -5.23 -3.24
CA THR A 288 31.58 -4.38 -4.20
C THR A 288 30.89 -4.21 -5.55
N ASP A 289 29.91 -5.05 -5.91
CA ASP A 289 29.13 -4.83 -7.12
C ASP A 289 27.97 -3.83 -6.96
N ILE A 290 27.54 -3.56 -5.72
CA ILE A 290 26.45 -2.63 -5.38
C ILE A 290 26.96 -1.21 -5.14
N CYS A 291 28.15 -1.08 -4.53
CA CYS A 291 28.70 0.20 -4.10
C CYS A 291 29.65 0.78 -5.16
N LYS A 292 29.07 1.41 -6.19
CA LYS A 292 29.74 2.13 -7.28
C LYS A 292 29.04 3.47 -7.47
#